data_AF-A0A2D4PNT1-F1
#
_entry.id   AF-A0A2D4PNT1-F1
#
_cell.length_a   1.000
_cell.length_b   1.000
_cell.length_c   1.000
_cell.angle_alpha   90.00
_cell.angle_beta   90.00
_cell.angle_gamma   90.00
#
_symmetry.space_group_name_H-M   'P 1'
#
loop_
_entity.id
_entity.type
_entity.pdbx_description
1 polymer ?
#
loop_
_entity_poly.entity_id
_entity_poly.type
_entity_poly.pdbx_seq_one_letter_code
_entity_poly.pdbx_strand_id
1 'polypeptide(L)'
;RAFYALTNYIMASEIAEESSKSPVILDRYWHSTAAYAIATEITGNVQNLPPPHHLVYHWPDDLLTPDIVLLLTVSPEERVRRLQGRGVAKTREELDLEANDVFRQKVEESYRRMENPTCHILDANPPKEGVAKAALHLIKNHCHFL
;
A
#
# COMPACT_ATOMS: atom_id res chain seq x y z
N ARG A 1 11.91 2.02 13.09
CA ARG A 1 10.98 1.17 12.30
C ARG A 1 10.28 0.09 13.12
N ALA A 2 10.88 -0.43 14.20
CA ALA A 2 10.23 -1.39 15.11
C ALA A 2 8.85 -0.93 15.62
N PHE A 3 8.68 0.38 15.86
CA PHE A 3 7.38 0.96 16.24
C PHE A 3 6.27 0.72 15.19
N TYR A 4 6.57 0.92 13.90
CA TYR A 4 5.60 0.68 12.80
C TYR A 4 5.31 -0.81 12.58
N ALA A 5 6.30 -1.67 12.83
CA ALA A 5 6.06 -3.11 12.81
C ALA A 5 5.08 -3.50 13.93
N LEU A 6 5.30 -3.00 15.16
CA LEU A 6 4.41 -3.25 16.30
C LEU A 6 2.98 -2.74 16.05
N THR A 7 2.82 -1.56 15.43
CA THR A 7 1.47 -1.05 15.11
C THR A 7 0.72 -2.00 14.18
N ASN A 8 1.39 -2.67 13.23
CA ASN A 8 0.71 -3.67 12.39
C ASN A 8 0.19 -4.84 13.25
N TYR A 9 0.95 -5.33 14.23
CA TYR A 9 0.47 -6.41 15.11
C TYR A 9 -0.67 -5.98 16.04
N ILE A 10 -0.64 -4.73 16.54
CA ILE A 10 -1.76 -4.18 17.33
C ILE A 10 -3.01 -4.10 16.45
N MET A 11 -2.89 -3.53 15.25
CA MET A 11 -3.98 -3.47 14.28
C MET A 11 -4.49 -4.87 13.92
N ALA A 12 -3.62 -5.87 13.77
CA ALA A 12 -4.01 -7.26 13.51
C ALA A 12 -5.02 -7.80 14.54
N SER A 13 -4.80 -7.46 15.82
CA SER A 13 -5.72 -7.85 16.90
C SER A 13 -7.08 -7.18 16.76
N GLU A 14 -7.13 -5.89 16.43
CA GLU A 14 -8.38 -5.15 16.22
C GLU A 14 -9.13 -5.66 14.98
N ILE A 15 -8.39 -5.94 13.90
CA ILE A 15 -8.95 -6.50 12.66
C ILE A 15 -9.58 -7.86 12.95
N ALA A 16 -8.92 -8.73 13.70
CA ALA A 16 -9.44 -10.06 14.02
C ALA A 16 -10.78 -10.01 14.79
N GLU A 17 -10.96 -9.01 15.66
CA GLU A 17 -12.23 -8.81 16.35
C GLU A 17 -13.31 -8.26 15.39
N GLU A 18 -13.00 -7.19 14.66
CA GLU A 18 -13.98 -6.51 13.81
C GLU A 18 -14.36 -7.31 12.56
N SER A 19 -13.44 -8.11 12.01
CA SER A 19 -13.69 -8.95 10.84
C SER A 19 -14.70 -10.07 11.11
N SER A 20 -14.94 -10.41 12.38
CA SER A 20 -16.01 -11.33 12.76
C SER A 20 -17.42 -10.73 12.63
N LYS A 21 -17.51 -9.39 12.59
CA LYS A 21 -18.77 -8.63 12.58
C LYS A 21 -19.10 -8.12 11.19
N SER A 22 -18.08 -7.60 10.47
CA SER A 22 -18.25 -7.01 9.14
C SER A 22 -16.92 -6.93 8.37
N PRO A 23 -16.95 -6.75 7.03
CA PRO A 23 -15.74 -6.51 6.25
C PRO A 23 -14.98 -5.26 6.74
N VAL A 24 -13.66 -5.39 6.93
CA VAL A 24 -12.78 -4.30 7.39
C VAL A 24 -12.00 -3.73 6.22
N ILE A 25 -12.01 -2.41 6.05
CA ILE A 25 -11.19 -1.70 5.07
C ILE A 25 -10.13 -0.90 5.83
N LEU A 26 -8.86 -1.10 5.46
CA LEU A 26 -7.72 -0.44 6.09
C LEU A 26 -7.06 0.51 5.10
N ASP A 27 -6.77 1.73 5.56
CA ASP A 27 -5.81 2.60 4.89
C ASP A 27 -4.42 2.27 5.44
N ARG A 28 -3.62 1.58 4.62
CA ARG A 28 -2.26 1.11 4.90
C ARG A 28 -2.20 0.00 5.96
N TYR A 29 -1.16 -0.84 5.83
CA TYR A 29 -0.88 -1.94 6.75
C TYR A 29 0.59 -2.39 6.59
N TRP A 30 0.87 -3.69 6.52
CA TRP A 30 2.25 -4.18 6.38
C TRP A 30 2.94 -3.77 5.08
N HIS A 31 2.29 -3.92 3.90
CA HIS A 31 2.92 -3.59 2.60
C HIS A 31 3.49 -2.17 2.57
N SER A 32 2.78 -1.19 3.13
CA SER A 32 3.28 0.19 3.19
C SER A 32 4.51 0.34 4.07
N THR A 33 4.54 -0.35 5.21
CA THR A 33 5.70 -0.33 6.11
C THR A 33 6.91 -0.98 5.43
N ALA A 34 6.69 -2.14 4.79
CA ALA A 34 7.72 -2.91 4.11
C ALA A 34 8.26 -2.19 2.87
N ALA A 35 7.39 -1.67 1.99
CA ALA A 35 7.80 -0.97 0.78
C ALA A 35 8.64 0.28 1.09
N TYR A 36 8.22 1.08 2.08
CA TYR A 36 9.00 2.23 2.53
C TYR A 36 10.32 1.81 3.21
N ALA A 37 10.35 0.68 3.93
CA ALA A 37 11.58 0.16 4.50
C ALA A 37 12.58 -0.22 3.42
N ILE A 38 12.18 -1.06 2.49
CA ILE A 38 13.00 -1.52 1.38
C ILE A 38 13.54 -0.32 0.59
N ALA A 39 12.68 0.64 0.22
CA ALA A 39 13.09 1.80 -0.57
C ALA A 39 14.07 2.73 0.15
N THR A 40 14.02 2.82 1.48
CA THR A 40 14.94 3.65 2.27
C THR A 40 16.26 2.95 2.54
N GLU A 41 16.25 1.68 2.92
CA GLU A 41 17.47 0.95 3.30
C GLU A 41 18.34 0.64 2.06
N ILE A 42 17.72 0.44 0.90
CA ILE A 42 18.44 0.18 -0.34
C ILE A 42 18.86 1.49 -1.00
N THR A 43 20.17 1.71 -1.09
CA THR A 43 20.77 2.87 -1.74
C THR A 43 20.85 2.68 -3.27
N GLY A 44 20.85 3.80 -3.99
CA GLY A 44 20.89 3.80 -5.46
C GLY A 44 19.51 3.65 -6.11
N ASN A 45 19.51 3.06 -7.30
CA ASN A 45 18.36 3.01 -8.21
C ASN A 45 17.50 1.75 -8.00
N VAL A 46 16.39 1.66 -8.74
CA VAL A 46 15.45 0.53 -8.71
C VAL A 46 16.11 -0.83 -8.97
N GLN A 47 17.17 -0.88 -9.77
CA GLN A 47 17.92 -2.10 -10.07
C GLN A 47 18.65 -2.68 -8.84
N ASN A 48 18.88 -1.86 -7.81
CA ASN A 48 19.53 -2.30 -6.58
C ASN A 48 18.56 -2.95 -5.60
N LEU A 49 17.24 -2.85 -5.85
CA LEU A 49 16.23 -3.51 -5.02
C LEU A 49 16.43 -5.03 -5.05
N PRO A 50 16.14 -5.73 -3.94
CA PRO A 50 16.14 -7.19 -3.91
C PRO A 50 15.38 -7.79 -5.09
N PRO A 51 15.84 -8.90 -5.68
CA PRO A 51 15.19 -9.47 -6.85
C PRO A 51 13.73 -9.87 -6.55
N PRO A 52 12.85 -9.97 -7.56
CA PRO A 52 11.52 -10.55 -7.38
C PRO A 52 11.58 -11.90 -6.66
N HIS A 53 10.53 -12.24 -5.90
CA HIS A 53 10.46 -13.45 -5.06
C HIS A 53 11.46 -13.50 -3.88
N HIS A 54 12.19 -12.42 -3.61
CA HIS A 54 13.01 -12.34 -2.40
C HIS A 54 12.09 -12.31 -1.16
N LEU A 55 12.46 -13.04 -0.09
CA LEU A 55 11.65 -13.18 1.14
C LEU A 55 11.21 -11.86 1.79
N VAL A 56 11.95 -10.77 1.55
CA VAL A 56 11.60 -9.43 2.03
C VAL A 56 10.26 -8.91 1.50
N TYR A 57 9.80 -9.46 0.37
CA TYR A 57 8.53 -9.14 -0.26
C TYR A 57 7.38 -10.05 0.18
N HIS A 58 7.69 -11.12 0.91
CA HIS A 58 6.68 -12.05 1.39
C HIS A 58 6.02 -11.46 2.62
N TRP A 59 4.71 -11.57 2.67
CA TRP A 59 3.96 -11.29 3.89
C TRP A 59 4.48 -12.11 5.07
N PRO A 60 4.49 -11.56 6.30
CA PRO A 60 4.93 -12.30 7.48
C PRO A 60 3.96 -13.42 7.85
N ASP A 61 4.47 -14.63 8.07
CA ASP A 61 3.65 -15.80 8.41
C ASP A 61 2.86 -15.66 9.74
N ASP A 62 3.29 -14.75 10.61
CA ASP A 62 2.73 -14.48 11.93
C ASP A 62 1.80 -13.26 11.99
N LEU A 63 1.56 -12.59 10.85
CA LEU A 63 0.69 -11.42 10.77
C LEU A 63 -0.61 -11.76 10.05
N LEU A 64 -1.74 -11.31 10.60
CA LEU A 64 -3.07 -11.53 9.99
C LEU A 64 -3.11 -11.00 8.55
N THR A 65 -3.28 -11.90 7.59
CA THR A 65 -3.28 -11.62 6.15
C THR A 65 -4.63 -11.02 5.70
N PRO A 66 -4.64 -9.95 4.89
CA PRO A 66 -5.86 -9.46 4.26
C PRO A 66 -6.28 -10.35 3.08
N ASP A 67 -7.58 -10.44 2.81
CA ASP A 67 -8.11 -11.18 1.65
C ASP A 67 -7.74 -10.55 0.31
N ILE A 68 -7.61 -9.22 0.28
CA ILE A 68 -7.23 -8.45 -0.91
C ILE A 68 -6.44 -7.20 -0.52
N VAL A 69 -5.43 -6.86 -1.32
CA VAL A 69 -4.68 -5.60 -1.20
C VAL A 69 -4.85 -4.80 -2.48
N LEU A 70 -5.33 -3.56 -2.37
CA LEU A 70 -5.49 -2.64 -3.50
C LEU A 70 -4.35 -1.61 -3.49
N LEU A 71 -3.60 -1.53 -4.58
CA LEU A 71 -2.61 -0.47 -4.81
C LEU A 71 -3.22 0.58 -5.73
N LEU A 72 -3.57 1.74 -5.17
CA LEU A 72 -4.10 2.87 -5.91
C LEU A 72 -2.97 3.60 -6.64
N THR A 73 -2.96 3.56 -7.97
CA THR A 73 -1.99 4.29 -8.80
C THR A 73 -2.65 5.50 -9.45
N VAL A 74 -1.99 6.64 -9.41
CA VAL A 74 -2.46 7.89 -10.00
C VAL A 74 -1.33 8.51 -10.81
N SER A 75 -1.66 9.22 -11.89
CA SER A 75 -0.64 9.92 -12.67
C SER A 75 0.01 11.04 -11.85
N PRO A 76 1.26 11.43 -12.15
CA PRO A 76 1.92 12.55 -11.49
C PRO A 76 1.10 13.84 -11.56
N GLU A 77 0.47 14.11 -12.71
CA GLU A 77 -0.31 15.33 -12.95
C GLU A 77 -1.56 15.37 -12.06
N GLU A 78 -2.32 14.28 -12.01
CA GLU A 78 -3.52 14.19 -11.18
C GLU A 78 -3.16 14.17 -9.68
N ARG A 79 -2.02 13.58 -9.29
CA ARG A 79 -1.49 13.66 -7.92
C ARG A 79 -1.25 15.11 -7.52
N VAL A 80 -0.54 15.89 -8.33
CA VAL A 80 -0.24 17.31 -8.07
C VAL A 80 -1.55 18.10 -7.94
N ARG A 81 -2.48 17.91 -8.87
CA ARG A 81 -3.79 18.57 -8.85
C ARG A 81 -4.57 18.29 -7.55
N ARG A 82 -4.63 17.04 -7.11
CA ARG A 82 -5.33 16.65 -5.86
C ARG A 82 -4.66 17.19 -4.61
N LEU A 83 -3.32 17.19 -4.55
CA LEU A 83 -2.57 17.72 -3.42
C LEU A 83 -2.73 19.24 -3.27
N GLN A 84 -2.75 19.98 -4.39
CA GLN A 84 -3.00 21.42 -4.39
C GLN A 84 -4.43 21.75 -3.92
N GLY A 85 -5.41 20.91 -4.26
CA GLY A 85 -6.81 21.10 -3.87
C GLY A 85 -7.16 20.67 -2.44
N ARG A 86 -6.26 19.98 -1.72
CA ARG A 86 -6.56 19.37 -0.40
C ARG A 86 -6.64 20.38 0.74
N GLY A 87 -5.96 21.53 0.64
CA GLY A 87 -5.93 22.56 1.69
C GLY A 87 -5.28 22.13 3.02
N VAL A 88 -4.63 20.95 3.06
CA VAL A 88 -3.95 20.38 4.23
C VAL A 88 -2.45 20.34 3.97
N ALA A 89 -1.65 20.57 5.02
CA ALA A 89 -0.19 20.44 4.94
C ALA A 89 0.23 19.03 4.50
N LYS A 90 1.21 18.96 3.60
CA LYS A 90 1.79 17.68 3.16
C LYS A 90 2.48 17.00 4.33
N THR A 91 2.27 15.70 4.45
CA THR A 91 3.03 14.83 5.35
C THR A 91 4.49 14.72 4.91
N ARG A 92 5.38 14.34 5.82
CA ARG A 92 6.79 14.10 5.50
C ARG A 92 6.96 13.04 4.41
N GLU A 93 6.17 11.96 4.45
CA GLU A 93 6.20 10.93 3.42
C GLU A 93 5.77 11.47 2.04
N GLU A 94 4.79 12.35 2.00
CA GLU A 94 4.36 12.99 0.75
C GLU A 94 5.44 13.92 0.18
N LEU A 95 6.17 14.65 1.04
CA LEU A 95 7.30 15.49 0.64
C LEU A 95 8.47 14.66 0.12
N ASP A 96 8.84 13.57 0.81
CA ASP A 96 9.93 12.69 0.40
C ASP A 96 9.66 12.03 -0.96
N LEU A 97 8.40 11.61 -1.22
CA LEU A 97 7.98 11.06 -2.52
C LEU A 97 7.93 12.08 -3.66
N GLU A 98 7.68 13.35 -3.34
CA GLU A 98 7.65 14.44 -4.30
C GLU A 98 9.05 14.93 -4.66
N ALA A 99 9.96 15.01 -3.68
CA ALA A 99 11.30 15.51 -3.87
C ALA A 99 12.26 14.50 -4.53
N ASN A 100 11.93 13.19 -4.49
CA ASN A 100 12.83 12.13 -4.94
C ASN A 100 12.14 11.11 -5.84
N ASP A 101 12.23 11.32 -7.15
CA ASP A 101 11.69 10.43 -8.18
C ASP A 101 12.22 8.99 -8.07
N VAL A 102 13.51 8.82 -7.76
CA VAL A 102 14.12 7.50 -7.60
C VAL A 102 13.53 6.79 -6.37
N PHE A 103 13.35 7.50 -5.26
CA PHE A 103 12.71 6.95 -4.07
C PHE A 103 11.28 6.52 -4.34
N ARG A 104 10.49 7.36 -5.02
CA ARG A 104 9.12 7.02 -5.43
C ARG A 104 9.09 5.76 -6.29
N GLN A 105 9.93 5.69 -7.33
CA GLN A 105 10.04 4.50 -8.18
C GLN A 105 10.40 3.25 -7.39
N LYS A 106 11.30 3.36 -6.40
CA LYS A 106 11.64 2.24 -5.52
C LYS A 106 10.48 1.78 -4.65
N VAL A 107 9.70 2.71 -4.10
CA VAL A 107 8.50 2.38 -3.31
C VAL A 107 7.47 1.67 -4.20
N GLU A 108 7.16 2.23 -5.38
CA GLU A 108 6.21 1.63 -6.33
C GLU A 108 6.66 0.23 -6.77
N GLU A 109 7.93 0.07 -7.12
CA GLU A 109 8.47 -1.22 -7.52
C GLU A 109 8.47 -2.22 -6.37
N SER A 110 8.71 -1.76 -5.13
CA SER A 110 8.61 -2.63 -3.96
C SER A 110 7.19 -3.16 -3.79
N TYR A 111 6.15 -2.32 -3.95
CA TYR A 111 4.77 -2.80 -3.94
C TYR A 111 4.46 -3.80 -5.06
N ARG A 112 4.98 -3.58 -6.27
CA ARG A 112 4.78 -4.51 -7.39
C ARG A 112 5.38 -5.89 -7.14
N ARG A 113 6.43 -5.98 -6.33
CA ARG A 113 7.12 -7.23 -5.97
C ARG A 113 6.54 -7.93 -4.75
N MET A 114 5.60 -7.31 -4.01
CA MET A 114 5.03 -7.91 -2.81
C MET A 114 4.20 -9.15 -3.12
N GLU A 115 4.31 -10.16 -2.26
CA GLU A 115 3.72 -11.48 -2.44
C GLU A 115 3.02 -11.97 -1.16
N ASN A 116 2.00 -12.81 -1.34
CA ASN A 116 1.28 -13.52 -0.28
C ASN A 116 0.57 -12.66 0.79
N PRO A 117 -0.17 -11.58 0.45
CA PRO A 117 -0.82 -11.39 -0.84
C PRO A 117 -0.15 -10.36 -1.75
N THR A 118 -0.35 -10.53 -3.06
CA THR A 118 0.05 -9.54 -4.08
C THR A 118 -0.86 -8.32 -4.08
N CYS A 119 -0.35 -7.18 -4.56
CA CYS A 119 -1.16 -5.98 -4.75
C CYS A 119 -1.96 -6.02 -6.07
N HIS A 120 -3.27 -5.83 -5.99
CA HIS A 120 -4.11 -5.54 -7.15
C HIS A 120 -4.04 -4.05 -7.49
N ILE A 121 -3.47 -3.74 -8.65
CA ILE A 121 -3.33 -2.37 -9.11
C ILE A 121 -4.70 -1.83 -9.53
N LEU A 122 -5.09 -0.68 -8.98
CA LEU A 122 -6.30 0.03 -9.34
C LEU A 122 -5.96 1.45 -9.81
N ASP A 123 -6.46 1.79 -11.00
CA ASP A 123 -6.36 3.15 -11.54
C ASP A 123 -7.20 4.13 -10.72
N ALA A 124 -6.51 5.06 -10.07
CA ALA A 124 -7.09 6.10 -9.23
C ALA A 124 -7.16 7.47 -9.93
N ASN A 125 -6.87 7.57 -11.23
CA ASN A 125 -7.03 8.81 -12.01
C ASN A 125 -8.48 9.29 -12.14
N PRO A 126 -9.51 8.43 -12.29
CA PRO A 126 -10.90 8.87 -12.37
C PRO A 126 -11.39 9.59 -11.10
N PRO A 127 -12.58 10.24 -11.14
CA PRO A 127 -13.22 10.81 -9.95
C PRO A 127 -13.45 9.78 -8.83
N LYS A 128 -13.54 10.25 -7.58
CA LYS A 128 -13.64 9.41 -6.38
C LYS A 128 -14.75 8.35 -6.47
N GLU A 129 -15.90 8.69 -7.04
CA GLU A 129 -17.02 7.76 -7.20
C GLU A 129 -16.71 6.63 -8.20
N GLY A 130 -15.98 6.95 -9.27
CA GLY A 130 -15.53 5.97 -10.25
C GLY A 130 -14.52 4.99 -9.65
N VAL A 131 -13.53 5.52 -8.92
CA VAL A 131 -12.52 4.72 -8.23
C VAL A 131 -13.17 3.82 -7.16
N ALA A 132 -14.10 4.37 -6.36
CA ALA A 132 -14.80 3.59 -5.33
C ALA A 132 -15.64 2.45 -5.93
N LYS A 133 -16.32 2.67 -7.05
CA LYS A 133 -17.06 1.61 -7.76
C LYS A 133 -16.14 0.51 -8.28
N ALA A 134 -15.00 0.89 -8.85
CA ALA A 134 -14.01 -0.06 -9.35
C ALA A 134 -13.37 -0.87 -8.22
N ALA A 135 -13.02 -0.23 -7.10
CA ALA A 135 -12.53 -0.90 -5.88
C ALA A 135 -13.56 -1.90 -5.35
N LEU A 136 -14.83 -1.49 -5.22
CA LEU A 136 -15.90 -2.37 -4.75
C LEU A 136 -16.11 -3.57 -5.69
N HIS A 137 -16.00 -3.38 -7.00
CA HIS A 137 -16.08 -4.47 -7.96
C HIS A 137 -14.95 -5.49 -7.77
N LEU A 138 -13.70 -5.02 -7.59
CA LEU A 138 -12.56 -5.89 -7.30
C LEU A 138 -12.75 -6.67 -6.00
N ILE A 139 -13.18 -5.98 -4.93
CA ILE A 139 -13.44 -6.61 -3.62
C ILE A 139 -14.49 -7.70 -3.75
N LYS A 140 -15.63 -7.43 -4.39
CA LYS A 140 -16.71 -8.42 -4.56
C LYS A 140 -16.29 -9.65 -5.37
N ASN A 141 -15.34 -9.51 -6.28
CA ASN A 141 -14.87 -10.62 -7.12
C ASN A 141 -13.82 -11.50 -6.41
N HIS A 142 -13.14 -10.99 -5.38
CA HIS A 142 -12.08 -11.72 -4.66
C HIS A 142 -12.55 -12.21 -3.29
N CYS A 143 -13.32 -11.40 -2.58
CA CYS A 143 -13.86 -11.75 -1.29
C CYS A 143 -15.18 -12.50 -1.49
N HIS A 144 -15.18 -13.80 -1.26
CA HIS A 144 -16.41 -14.57 -1.17
C HIS A 144 -17.09 -14.25 0.17
N PHE A 145 -18.18 -13.49 0.13
CA PHE A 145 -19.06 -13.36 1.29
C PHE A 145 -19.79 -14.70 1.48
N LEU A 146 -19.37 -15.48 2.48
CA LEU A 146 -20.12 -16.65 2.96
C LEU A 146 -21.40 -16.21 3.67
#